data_AF-A0A2K1KLU6-F1
#
_entry.id   AF-A0A2K1KLU6-F1
#
_cell.length_a   1.000
_cell.length_b   1.000
_cell.length_c   1.000
_cell.angle_alpha   90.00
_cell.angle_beta   90.00
_cell.angle_gamma   90.00
#
_symmetry.space_group_name_H-M   'P 1'
#
loop_
_entity.id
_entity.type
_entity.pdbx_description
1 polymer ?
#
loop_
_entity_poly.entity_id
_entity_poly.type
_entity_poly.pdbx_seq_one_letter_code
_entity_poly.pdbx_strand_id
1 'polypeptide(L)'
;DSKLPVQKLFLLRSPDIEDIEKASLKDEVLSLIKADDMTELYQTCSPKLGWELDLSCVDAMNAKHADELKNLDDKIADAEENLGESERRRRWLWDRRWRRWLVLHTLRLGYFHLDFALISRNIDKAKNLFDEGGDWERKNRLKVYEGLY
;
A
#
# COMPACT_ATOMS: atom_id res chain seq x y z
N ASP A 1 3.30 -4.50 17.25
CA ASP A 1 4.77 -4.62 17.14
C ASP A 1 5.18 -4.74 15.69
N SER A 2 6.05 -3.84 15.27
CA SER A 2 6.27 -3.38 13.90
C SER A 2 6.89 -4.42 12.97
N LYS A 3 6.07 -5.36 12.49
CA LYS A 3 6.43 -6.32 11.43
C LYS A 3 6.41 -5.72 10.01
N LEU A 4 6.26 -4.40 9.86
CA LEU A 4 6.16 -3.80 8.53
C LEU A 4 7.57 -3.55 7.96
N PRO A 5 7.92 -4.14 6.80
CA PRO A 5 9.21 -3.93 6.13
C PRO A 5 9.55 -2.45 5.95
N VAL A 6 8.51 -1.63 5.78
CA VAL A 6 8.56 -0.19 5.55
C VAL A 6 9.28 0.60 6.65
N GLN A 7 9.04 0.28 7.93
CA GLN A 7 9.69 1.01 9.03
C GLN A 7 11.18 0.67 9.10
N LYS A 8 11.52 -0.60 8.86
CA LYS A 8 12.90 -1.07 8.81
C LYS A 8 13.64 -0.50 7.59
N LEU A 9 12.95 -0.36 6.45
CA LEU A 9 13.49 0.28 5.25
C LEU A 9 13.78 1.77 5.46
N PHE A 10 12.93 2.46 6.23
CA PHE A 10 13.16 3.85 6.60
C PHE A 10 14.41 4.00 7.47
N LEU A 11 14.57 3.14 8.48
CA LEU A 11 15.77 3.11 9.33
C LEU A 11 17.05 2.88 8.50
N LEU A 12 17.02 1.98 7.53
CA LEU A 12 18.15 1.74 6.61
C LEU A 12 18.56 2.97 5.78
N ARG A 13 17.68 3.96 5.61
CA ARG A 13 17.96 5.21 4.88
C ARG A 13 18.57 6.29 5.78
N SER A 14 18.46 6.14 7.10
CA SER A 14 19.00 7.10 8.06
C SER A 14 20.53 6.98 8.17
N PRO A 15 21.27 8.10 8.18
CA PRO A 15 22.74 8.09 8.24
C PRO A 15 23.30 7.67 9.62
N ASP A 16 22.48 7.72 10.68
CA ASP A 16 22.92 7.63 12.08
C ASP A 16 23.05 6.20 12.65
N ILE A 17 22.81 5.17 11.82
CA ILE A 17 22.83 3.77 12.26
C ILE A 17 24.21 3.15 12.05
N GLU A 18 24.70 2.43 13.05
CA GLU A 18 25.95 1.67 12.97
C GLU A 18 25.89 0.58 11.88
N ASP A 19 26.98 0.34 11.18
CA ASP A 19 26.99 -0.55 10.01
C ASP A 19 26.68 -2.01 10.35
N ILE A 20 26.86 -2.41 11.61
CA ILE A 20 26.50 -3.74 12.13
C ILE A 20 24.97 -3.93 12.16
N GLU A 21 24.23 -2.92 12.60
CA GLU A 21 22.76 -2.98 12.63
C GLU A 21 22.16 -2.86 11.24
N LYS A 22 22.83 -2.18 10.29
CA LYS A 22 22.38 -2.15 8.89
C LYS A 22 22.43 -3.53 8.25
N ALA A 23 23.38 -4.39 8.60
CA ALA A 23 23.50 -5.73 8.03
C ALA A 23 22.35 -6.64 8.50
N SER A 24 22.07 -6.67 9.81
CA SER A 24 20.97 -7.46 10.37
C SER A 24 19.61 -6.98 9.85
N LEU A 25 19.41 -5.67 9.76
CA LEU A 25 18.17 -5.09 9.21
C LEU A 25 17.98 -5.43 7.73
N LYS A 26 19.05 -5.54 6.93
CA LYS A 26 18.98 -5.94 5.52
C LYS A 26 18.49 -7.38 5.37
N ASP A 27 19.04 -8.30 6.16
CA ASP A 27 18.63 -9.72 6.12
C ASP A 27 17.19 -9.91 6.57
N GLU A 28 16.77 -9.18 7.62
CA GLU A 28 15.39 -9.17 8.09
C GLU A 28 14.43 -8.63 7.02
N VAL A 29 14.77 -7.52 6.36
CA VAL A 29 13.96 -6.96 5.27
C VAL A 29 13.88 -7.93 4.10
N LEU A 30 14.98 -8.57 3.71
CA LEU A 30 14.99 -9.55 2.63
C LEU A 30 14.11 -10.77 2.94
N SER A 31 14.15 -11.25 4.18
CA SER A 31 13.28 -12.36 4.63
C SER A 31 11.80 -11.99 4.58
N LEU A 32 11.45 -10.75 4.95
CA LEU A 32 10.07 -10.26 4.91
C LEU A 32 9.60 -10.05 3.47
N ILE A 33 10.45 -9.51 2.59
CA ILE A 33 10.14 -9.35 1.16
C ILE A 33 9.84 -10.71 0.52
N LYS A 34 10.61 -11.74 0.87
CA LYS A 34 10.40 -13.11 0.37
C LYS A 34 9.17 -13.78 0.98
N ALA A 35 8.78 -13.43 2.21
CA ALA A 35 7.60 -13.98 2.87
C ALA A 35 6.29 -13.36 2.35
N ASP A 36 6.29 -12.06 2.09
CA ASP A 36 5.11 -11.31 1.64
C ASP A 36 5.03 -11.15 0.10
N ASP A 37 5.90 -11.84 -0.66
CA ASP A 37 5.99 -11.80 -2.14
C ASP A 37 6.09 -10.37 -2.74
N MET A 38 6.65 -9.40 -1.99
CA MET A 38 6.65 -7.97 -2.34
C MET A 38 7.64 -7.59 -3.47
N THR A 39 7.27 -7.95 -4.69
CA THR A 39 8.13 -7.90 -5.88
C THR A 39 8.60 -6.49 -6.25
N GLU A 40 7.67 -5.52 -6.27
CA GLU A 40 7.98 -4.13 -6.63
C GLU A 40 8.93 -3.46 -5.63
N LEU A 41 8.85 -3.86 -4.35
CA LEU A 41 9.76 -3.37 -3.32
C LEU A 41 11.17 -3.91 -3.56
N TYR A 42 11.31 -5.19 -3.92
CA TYR A 42 12.62 -5.78 -4.21
C TYR A 42 13.30 -5.10 -5.40
N GLN A 43 12.55 -4.85 -6.47
CA GLN A 43 13.03 -4.11 -7.65
C GLN A 43 13.45 -2.68 -7.31
N THR A 44 12.67 -1.97 -6.48
CA THR A 44 12.97 -0.58 -6.10
C THR A 44 14.12 -0.47 -5.11
N CYS A 45 14.31 -1.48 -4.25
CA CYS A 45 15.33 -1.49 -3.20
C CYS A 45 16.71 -1.91 -3.72
N SER A 46 16.79 -2.79 -4.72
CA SER A 46 18.06 -3.26 -5.30
C SER A 46 19.02 -2.13 -5.71
N PRO A 47 18.63 -1.13 -6.53
CA PRO A 47 19.53 -0.05 -6.91
C PRO A 47 19.85 0.92 -5.76
N LYS A 48 18.97 1.02 -4.75
CA LYS A 48 19.13 1.93 -3.60
C LYS A 48 20.03 1.36 -2.50
N LEU A 49 20.05 0.03 -2.35
CA LEU A 49 20.79 -0.69 -1.31
C LEU A 49 21.98 -1.50 -1.86
N GLY A 50 22.13 -1.57 -3.20
CA GLY A 50 23.18 -2.31 -3.88
C GLY A 50 23.03 -3.84 -3.83
N TRP A 51 21.79 -4.34 -3.81
CA TRP A 51 21.53 -5.79 -3.78
C TRP A 51 21.55 -6.40 -5.19
N GLU A 52 22.12 -7.59 -5.33
CA GLU A 52 21.93 -8.41 -6.53
C GLU A 52 20.48 -8.90 -6.60
N LEU A 53 19.84 -8.63 -7.74
CA LEU A 53 18.46 -9.05 -8.03
C LEU A 53 18.45 -10.52 -8.45
N ASP A 54 17.81 -11.36 -7.65
CA ASP A 54 17.47 -12.71 -8.06
C ASP A 54 16.25 -12.70 -8.99
N LEU A 55 16.49 -12.76 -10.29
CA LEU A 55 15.47 -12.78 -11.35
C LEU A 55 14.52 -13.98 -11.21
N SER A 56 15.02 -15.14 -10.76
CA SER A 56 14.21 -16.35 -10.58
C SER A 56 13.14 -16.18 -9.50
N CYS A 57 13.53 -15.54 -8.39
CA CYS A 57 12.63 -15.22 -7.29
C CYS A 57 11.56 -14.21 -7.70
N VAL A 58 11.92 -13.20 -8.51
CA VAL A 58 11.00 -12.17 -9.02
C VAL A 58 9.94 -12.76 -9.95
N ASP A 59 10.34 -13.65 -10.86
CA ASP A 59 9.42 -14.29 -11.79
C ASP A 59 8.43 -15.22 -11.07
N ALA A 60 8.90 -15.95 -10.05
CA ALA A 60 8.05 -16.79 -9.21
C ALA A 60 7.01 -15.96 -8.41
N MET A 61 7.40 -14.79 -7.90
CA MET A 61 6.48 -13.89 -7.19
C MET A 61 5.46 -13.25 -8.14
N ASN A 62 5.90 -12.79 -9.32
CA ASN A 62 5.00 -12.23 -10.34
C ASN A 62 3.97 -13.24 -10.84
N ALA A 63 4.33 -14.52 -10.94
CA ALA A 63 3.39 -15.58 -11.29
C ALA A 63 2.29 -15.73 -10.24
N LYS A 64 2.64 -15.74 -8.94
CA LYS A 64 1.64 -15.77 -7.85
C LYS A 64 0.73 -14.55 -7.89
N HIS A 65 1.28 -13.35 -8.11
CA HIS A 65 0.49 -12.13 -8.25
C HIS A 65 -0.51 -12.21 -9.41
N ALA A 66 -0.10 -12.77 -10.55
CA ALA A 66 -0.98 -12.94 -11.70
C ALA A 66 -2.15 -13.90 -11.40
N ASP A 67 -1.89 -14.99 -10.69
CA ASP A 67 -2.92 -15.95 -10.27
C ASP A 67 -3.91 -15.33 -9.25
N GLU A 68 -3.40 -14.55 -8.30
CA GLU A 68 -4.24 -13.85 -7.32
C GLU A 68 -5.11 -12.77 -7.96
N LEU A 69 -4.56 -11.99 -8.90
CA LEU A 69 -5.31 -10.99 -9.66
C LEU A 69 -6.46 -11.62 -10.41
N LYS A 70 -6.20 -12.75 -11.09
CA LYS A 70 -7.24 -13.49 -11.80
C LYS A 70 -8.35 -13.98 -10.87
N ASN A 71 -8.00 -14.53 -9.71
CA ASN A 71 -8.99 -14.96 -8.71
C ASN A 71 -9.85 -13.80 -8.18
N LEU A 72 -9.28 -12.61 -8.03
CA LEU A 72 -10.03 -11.42 -7.63
C LEU A 72 -10.95 -10.93 -8.75
N ASP A 73 -10.48 -10.93 -10.00
CA ASP A 73 -11.30 -10.55 -11.16
C ASP A 73 -12.48 -11.51 -11.35
N ASP A 74 -12.27 -12.82 -11.18
CA ASP A 74 -13.34 -13.82 -11.26
C ASP A 74 -14.40 -13.61 -10.15
N LYS A 75 -13.97 -13.25 -8.93
CA LYS A 75 -14.88 -12.91 -7.82
C LYS A 75 -15.65 -11.61 -8.07
N ILE A 76 -15.04 -10.65 -8.74
CA ILE A 76 -15.71 -9.39 -9.11
C ILE A 76 -16.76 -9.67 -10.19
N ALA A 77 -16.43 -10.49 -11.19
CA ALA A 77 -17.36 -10.88 -12.26
C ALA A 77 -18.60 -11.62 -11.71
N ASP A 78 -18.40 -12.60 -10.82
CA ASP A 78 -19.51 -13.30 -10.16
C ASP A 78 -20.38 -12.37 -9.30
N ALA A 79 -19.76 -11.39 -8.64
CA ALA A 79 -20.47 -10.37 -7.88
C ALA A 79 -21.17 -9.31 -8.76
N GLU A 80 -20.88 -9.24 -10.06
CA GLU A 80 -21.53 -8.33 -11.02
C GLU A 80 -22.80 -8.92 -11.63
N GLU A 81 -22.79 -10.22 -11.91
CA GLU A 81 -23.89 -10.91 -12.58
C GLU A 81 -25.07 -11.19 -11.63
N ASN A 82 -24.80 -11.39 -10.34
CA ASN A 82 -25.77 -11.93 -9.39
C ASN A 82 -26.62 -10.91 -8.58
N LEU A 83 -26.44 -9.58 -8.74
CA LEU A 83 -27.01 -8.61 -7.78
C LEU A 83 -28.31 -7.93 -8.20
N GLY A 84 -29.35 -8.06 -7.37
CA GLY A 84 -30.65 -7.36 -7.49
C GLY A 84 -30.61 -5.89 -7.00
N GLU A 85 -31.68 -5.10 -7.21
CA GLU A 85 -31.70 -3.64 -6.93
C GLU A 85 -31.36 -3.21 -5.50
N SER A 86 -31.79 -3.97 -4.50
CA SER A 86 -31.46 -3.76 -3.09
C SER A 86 -29.99 -4.00 -2.80
N GLU A 87 -29.37 -4.93 -3.52
CA GLU A 87 -27.95 -5.25 -3.44
C GLU A 87 -27.10 -4.24 -4.23
N ARG A 88 -27.60 -3.71 -5.35
CA ARG A 88 -26.97 -2.59 -6.08
C ARG A 88 -26.79 -1.36 -5.19
N ARG A 89 -27.80 -1.01 -4.39
CA ARG A 89 -27.72 0.10 -3.42
C ARG A 89 -26.71 -0.18 -2.30
N ARG A 90 -26.68 -1.41 -1.77
CA ARG A 90 -25.64 -1.83 -0.80
C ARG A 90 -24.27 -1.72 -1.44
N ARG A 91 -24.06 -2.31 -2.62
CA ARG A 91 -22.80 -2.26 -3.39
C ARG A 91 -22.33 -0.83 -3.64
N TRP A 92 -23.23 0.11 -3.93
CA TRP A 92 -22.87 1.53 -4.08
C TRP A 92 -22.38 2.16 -2.77
N LEU A 93 -23.02 1.84 -1.63
CA LEU A 93 -22.55 2.28 -0.31
C LEU A 93 -21.21 1.65 0.08
N TRP A 94 -21.04 0.36 -0.22
CA TRP A 94 -19.77 -0.34 -0.06
C TRP A 94 -18.71 0.30 -0.96
N ASP A 95 -18.96 0.52 -2.24
CA ASP A 95 -18.04 1.17 -3.18
C ASP A 95 -17.62 2.55 -2.68
N ARG A 96 -18.56 3.39 -2.21
CA ARG A 96 -18.22 4.68 -1.60
C ARG A 96 -17.36 4.54 -0.33
N ARG A 97 -17.64 3.55 0.51
CA ARG A 97 -16.84 3.27 1.71
C ARG A 97 -15.43 2.80 1.33
N TRP A 98 -15.33 1.89 0.36
CA TRP A 98 -14.08 1.36 -0.18
C TRP A 98 -13.26 2.46 -0.86
N ARG A 99 -13.87 3.32 -1.68
CA ARG A 99 -13.20 4.49 -2.30
C ARG A 99 -12.54 5.38 -1.26
N ARG A 100 -13.22 5.71 -0.17
CA ARG A 100 -12.64 6.51 0.93
C ARG A 100 -11.47 5.80 1.61
N TRP A 101 -11.56 4.48 1.79
CA TRP A 101 -10.44 3.70 2.30
C TRP A 101 -9.27 3.69 1.34
N LEU A 102 -9.53 3.53 0.05
CA LEU A 102 -8.52 3.47 -0.99
C LEU A 102 -7.76 4.80 -1.07
N VAL A 103 -8.44 5.95 -0.99
CA VAL A 103 -7.78 7.27 -0.96
C VAL A 103 -6.88 7.46 0.26
N LEU A 104 -7.27 6.99 1.45
CA LEU A 104 -6.40 7.03 2.63
C LEU A 104 -5.19 6.08 2.48
N HIS A 105 -5.33 4.95 1.79
CA HIS A 105 -4.22 4.05 1.50
C HIS A 105 -3.27 4.64 0.46
N THR A 106 -3.78 5.28 -0.59
CA THR A 106 -2.94 5.97 -1.58
C THR A 106 -2.19 7.14 -0.95
N LEU A 107 -2.75 7.81 0.07
CA LEU A 107 -2.02 8.79 0.88
C LEU A 107 -0.83 8.18 1.62
N ARG A 108 -1.02 7.03 2.28
CA ARG A 108 0.08 6.31 2.95
C ARG A 108 1.19 5.92 1.97
N LEU A 109 0.84 5.46 0.76
CA LEU A 109 1.81 5.15 -0.29
C LEU A 109 2.53 6.42 -0.79
N GLY A 110 1.82 7.54 -0.94
CA GLY A 110 2.43 8.83 -1.27
C GLY A 110 3.47 9.26 -0.24
N TYR A 111 3.16 9.12 1.04
CA TYR A 111 4.12 9.36 2.13
C TYR A 111 5.32 8.43 2.09
N PHE A 112 5.11 7.15 1.76
CA PHE A 112 6.20 6.17 1.65
C PHE A 112 7.21 6.55 0.54
N HIS A 113 6.72 6.98 -0.61
CA HIS A 113 7.57 7.41 -1.73
C HIS A 113 8.04 8.86 -1.62
N LEU A 114 7.56 9.62 -0.61
CA LEU A 114 7.77 11.06 -0.46
C LEU A 114 7.35 11.86 -1.71
N ASP A 115 6.28 11.42 -2.38
CA ASP A 115 5.72 12.12 -3.53
C ASP A 115 4.71 13.18 -3.06
N PHE A 116 5.19 14.40 -2.87
CA PHE A 116 4.37 15.53 -2.41
C PHE A 116 3.23 15.89 -3.37
N ALA A 117 3.40 15.66 -4.68
CA ALA A 117 2.36 15.94 -5.66
C ALA A 117 1.21 14.92 -5.56
N LEU A 118 1.56 13.64 -5.36
CA LEU A 118 0.57 12.58 -5.12
C LEU A 118 -0.16 12.77 -3.79
N ILE A 119 0.55 13.20 -2.74
CA ILE A 119 -0.05 13.49 -1.43
C ILE A 119 -1.07 14.63 -1.55
N SER A 120 -0.68 15.79 -2.07
CA SER A 120 -1.58 16.95 -2.21
C SER A 120 -2.85 16.60 -2.97
N ARG A 121 -2.70 15.96 -4.14
CA ARG A 121 -3.84 15.60 -4.99
C ARG A 121 -4.81 14.62 -4.30
N ASN A 122 -4.29 13.72 -3.46
CA ASN A 122 -5.10 12.77 -2.73
C ASN A 122 -5.73 13.37 -1.46
N ILE A 123 -5.09 14.35 -0.82
CA ILE A 123 -5.69 15.14 0.28
C ILE A 123 -6.92 15.88 -0.26
N ASP A 124 -6.81 16.55 -1.41
CA ASP A 124 -7.93 17.28 -2.01
C ASP A 124 -9.09 16.35 -2.40
N LYS A 125 -8.78 15.19 -3.00
CA LYS A 125 -9.79 14.15 -3.27
C LYS A 125 -10.45 13.64 -1.99
N ALA A 126 -9.66 13.44 -0.92
CA ALA A 126 -10.17 12.98 0.36
C ALA A 126 -11.14 13.99 0.96
N LYS A 127 -10.79 15.28 0.99
CA LYS A 127 -11.67 16.37 1.47
C LYS A 127 -13.03 16.33 0.79
N ASN A 128 -13.03 16.35 -0.54
CA ASN A 128 -14.27 16.30 -1.33
C ASN A 128 -15.13 15.07 -0.99
N LEU A 129 -14.52 13.89 -0.83
CA LEU A 129 -15.24 12.66 -0.49
C LEU A 129 -15.75 12.59 0.96
N PHE A 130 -15.16 13.35 1.89
CA PHE A 130 -15.57 13.40 3.30
C PHE A 130 -16.58 14.52 3.60
N ASP A 131 -16.67 15.53 2.74
CA ASP A 131 -17.65 16.61 2.83
C ASP A 131 -19.06 16.13 2.41
N GLU A 132 -19.16 15.17 1.49
CA GLU A 132 -20.41 14.51 1.08
C GLU A 132 -21.07 13.61 2.16
N GLY A 133 -20.49 13.56 3.37
CA GLY A 133 -20.93 12.67 4.45
C GLY A 133 -19.90 11.58 4.73
N GLY A 134 -19.19 11.76 5.84
CA GLY A 134 -18.07 10.92 6.23
C GLY A 134 -18.05 10.69 7.74
N ASP A 135 -17.72 9.45 8.11
CA ASP A 135 -17.50 9.01 9.48
C ASP A 135 -16.42 9.87 10.18
N TRP A 136 -16.72 10.35 11.39
CA TRP A 136 -15.88 11.28 12.15
C TRP A 136 -14.46 10.76 12.36
N GLU A 137 -14.32 9.45 12.62
CA GLU A 137 -13.02 8.79 12.83
C GLU A 137 -12.10 8.93 11.59
N ARG A 138 -12.68 8.87 10.38
CA ARG A 138 -11.92 9.00 9.13
C ARG A 138 -11.51 10.45 8.85
N LYS A 139 -12.35 11.42 9.24
CA LYS A 139 -12.00 12.84 9.17
C LYS A 139 -10.81 13.17 10.08
N ASN A 140 -10.77 12.58 11.28
CA ASN A 140 -9.62 12.74 12.17
C ASN A 140 -8.34 12.14 11.59
N ARG A 141 -8.42 10.96 10.97
CA ARG A 141 -7.26 10.40 10.26
C ARG A 141 -6.76 11.31 9.14
N LEU A 142 -7.67 11.92 8.36
CA LEU A 142 -7.27 12.88 7.33
C LEU A 142 -6.53 14.09 7.93
N LYS A 143 -7.03 14.66 9.04
CA LYS A 143 -6.37 15.77 9.72
C LYS A 143 -4.95 15.43 10.20
N VAL A 144 -4.72 14.19 10.65
CA VAL A 144 -3.37 13.73 10.99
C VAL A 144 -2.48 13.73 9.75
N TYR A 145 -2.98 13.24 8.62
CA TYR A 145 -2.22 13.31 7.36
C TYR A 145 -2.01 14.75 6.86
N GLU A 146 -2.91 15.68 7.14
CA GLU A 146 -2.70 17.10 6.83
C GLU A 146 -1.65 17.74 7.73
N GLY A 147 -1.61 17.38 9.01
CA GLY A 147 -0.60 17.90 9.95
C GLY A 147 0.79 17.30 9.78
N LEU A 148 0.90 16.16 9.09
CA LEU A 148 2.18 15.54 8.71
C LEU A 148 2.77 16.07 7.39
N TYR A 149 1.92 16.71 6.56
CA TYR A 149 2.33 17.36 5.32
C TYR A 149 2.86 18.77 5.61
#